data_AF-A0A928D8E1-F1
#
_entry.id   AF-A0A928D8E1-F1
#
_cell.length_a   1.000
_cell.length_b   1.000
_cell.length_c   1.000
_cell.angle_alpha   90.00
_cell.angle_beta   90.00
_cell.angle_gamma   90.00
#
_symmetry.space_group_name_H-M   'P 1'
#
loop_
_entity.id
_entity.type
_entity.pdbx_description
1 polymer ?
#
loop_
_entity_poly.entity_id
_entity_poly.type
_entity_poly.pdbx_seq_one_letter_code
_entity_poly.pdbx_strand_id
1 'polypeptide(L)'
;MGYERNRFRSVGPGAHILGTVVEYDANHRWRNQPSGWRLAVYAVVLVAVLISFISARGCFSPKPSSKAKGDAAVAKAATASDGIRQAKHKKTSQTSPAKIQVPSQAARQASSWAENASGRSARERTLLLRLADAERQGRLAIAVDTIEQLRARPSMADIDDKLARRLGTLNVKRLFSGEAVPWVVDVTVRRGQSVHRIAKEHGTTVAAVRQLNGLSPAEEPKAGRTLRVLEFPRATFVVHKQTRHADLTLNGKLFKRYYVSVGKNTVPGAYPITSAPNEGPRSRFAALGIRVAPTDMRELDMFLAPGSSLTVSEM
;
A
#
# COMPACT_ATOMS: atom_id res chain seq x y z
N MET A 1 7.80 46.40 -35.14
CA MET A 1 9.27 46.30 -35.24
C MET A 1 9.86 47.27 -34.23
N GLY A 2 10.64 46.77 -33.27
CA GLY A 2 11.25 47.57 -32.23
C GLY A 2 12.22 46.69 -31.44
N TYR A 3 13.43 46.54 -31.98
CA TYR A 3 14.56 45.92 -31.29
C TYR A 3 15.42 47.05 -30.72
N GLU A 4 15.60 47.09 -29.40
CA GLU A 4 16.81 47.67 -28.82
C GLU A 4 17.36 46.83 -27.68
N ARG A 5 18.69 46.82 -27.68
CA ARG A 5 19.60 45.85 -27.07
C ARG A 5 19.80 46.18 -25.59
N ASN A 6 19.71 45.17 -24.73
CA ASN A 6 20.27 45.26 -23.38
C ASN A 6 21.50 44.36 -23.22
N ARG A 7 22.53 44.98 -22.67
CA ARG A 7 23.93 44.59 -22.59
C ARG A 7 24.13 43.27 -21.83
N PHE A 8 24.92 42.38 -22.43
CA PHE A 8 25.58 41.28 -21.73
C PHE A 8 26.57 41.85 -20.69
N ARG A 9 26.38 41.49 -19.42
CA ARG A 9 27.44 41.54 -18.41
C ARG A 9 28.08 40.15 -18.33
N SER A 10 29.36 40.09 -18.68
CA SER A 10 30.24 38.95 -18.43
C SER A 10 30.43 38.77 -16.92
N VAL A 11 30.14 37.58 -16.40
CA VAL A 11 30.55 37.17 -15.05
C VAL A 11 31.65 36.13 -15.21
N GLY A 12 32.82 36.41 -14.64
CA GLY A 12 33.99 35.54 -14.63
C GLY A 12 33.81 34.27 -13.77
N PRO A 13 34.81 33.38 -13.77
CA PRO A 13 34.69 32.03 -13.25
C PRO A 13 34.84 32.02 -11.72
N GLY A 14 33.82 31.57 -10.99
CA GLY A 14 33.91 31.45 -9.54
C GLY A 14 32.60 31.52 -8.74
N ALA A 15 31.43 31.49 -9.37
CA ALA A 15 30.17 31.46 -8.64
C ALA A 15 29.72 30.01 -8.38
N HIS A 16 29.93 29.56 -7.15
CA HIS A 16 29.28 28.38 -6.59
C HIS A 16 27.76 28.51 -6.74
N ILE A 17 27.14 27.61 -7.51
CA ILE A 17 25.69 27.50 -7.58
C ILE A 17 25.23 26.86 -6.27
N LEU A 18 24.77 27.70 -5.35
CA LEU A 18 23.90 27.32 -4.25
C LEU A 18 22.66 26.64 -4.84
N GLY A 19 22.60 25.32 -4.72
CA GLY A 19 21.40 24.55 -5.00
C GLY A 19 20.27 25.10 -4.15
N THR A 20 19.17 25.47 -4.79
CA THR A 20 17.89 25.73 -4.13
C THR A 20 17.45 24.44 -3.45
N VAL A 21 17.77 24.32 -2.17
CA VAL A 21 17.14 23.36 -1.26
C VAL A 21 15.70 23.83 -1.11
N VAL A 22 14.77 23.10 -1.71
CA VAL A 22 13.35 23.20 -1.35
C VAL A 22 13.23 22.54 0.02
N GLU A 23 13.41 23.35 1.05
CA GLU A 23 13.22 22.96 2.44
C GLU A 23 11.72 22.77 2.68
N TYR A 24 11.28 21.51 2.73
CA TYR A 24 9.91 21.14 3.08
C TYR A 24 9.76 21.19 4.60
N ASP A 25 9.25 22.31 5.12
CA ASP A 25 8.89 22.45 6.53
C ASP A 25 7.73 21.49 6.87
N ALA A 26 8.06 20.38 7.52
CA ALA A 26 7.13 19.35 7.96
C ALA A 26 6.60 19.57 9.39
N ASN A 27 6.68 20.77 9.96
CA ASN A 27 6.28 21.05 11.34
C ASN A 27 5.19 22.10 11.48
N HIS A 28 4.05 21.90 10.80
CA HIS A 28 2.79 22.53 11.22
C HIS A 28 2.01 21.60 12.15
N ARG A 29 2.22 21.81 13.45
CA ARG A 29 1.43 21.27 14.56
C ARG A 29 -0.01 21.73 14.40
N TRP A 30 -0.94 20.79 14.29
CA TRP A 30 -2.38 21.05 14.34
C TRP A 30 -2.80 21.57 15.72
N ARG A 31 -2.84 22.89 15.88
CA ARG A 31 -3.63 23.55 16.94
C ARG A 31 -5.04 23.76 16.41
N ASN A 32 -6.02 23.18 17.11
CA ASN A 32 -7.44 23.42 16.90
C ASN A 32 -7.75 24.93 16.99
N GLN A 33 -8.25 25.52 15.89
CA GLN A 33 -9.09 26.71 15.92
C GLN A 33 -10.35 26.45 15.07
N PRO A 34 -11.56 26.78 15.57
CA PRO A 34 -12.81 26.50 14.89
C PRO A 34 -13.10 27.56 13.82
N SER A 35 -13.19 27.15 12.55
CA SER A 35 -13.60 28.02 11.45
C SER A 35 -15.12 28.14 11.38
N GLY A 36 -15.63 29.35 11.67
CA GLY A 36 -17.06 29.71 11.71
C GLY A 36 -17.85 29.45 10.42
N TRP A 37 -17.20 29.09 9.32
CA TRP A 37 -17.88 28.73 8.08
C TRP A 37 -18.65 27.40 8.18
N ARG A 38 -18.24 26.48 9.08
CA ARG A 38 -18.92 25.19 9.25
C ARG A 38 -20.28 25.35 9.90
N LEU A 39 -20.41 26.26 10.88
CA LEU A 39 -21.69 26.56 11.53
C LEU A 39 -22.68 27.23 10.58
N ALA A 40 -22.21 28.08 9.68
CA ALA A 40 -23.05 28.71 8.66
C ALA A 40 -23.64 27.67 7.67
N VAL A 41 -22.84 26.69 7.23
CA VAL A 41 -23.31 25.61 6.36
C VAL A 41 -24.30 24.70 7.08
N TYR A 42 -24.06 24.36 8.35
CA TYR A 42 -25.00 23.54 9.14
C TYR A 42 -26.35 24.25 9.39
N ALA A 43 -26.35 25.57 9.61
CA ALA A 43 -27.57 26.34 9.80
C ALA A 43 -28.46 26.36 8.54
N VAL A 44 -27.87 26.51 7.35
CA VAL A 44 -28.60 26.49 6.07
C VAL A 44 -29.19 25.10 5.79
N VAL A 45 -28.45 24.03 6.08
CA VAL A 45 -28.95 22.66 5.91
C VAL A 45 -30.07 22.33 6.91
N LEU A 46 -29.99 22.80 8.15
CA LEU A 46 -31.03 22.60 9.17
C LEU A 46 -32.35 23.29 8.80
N VAL A 47 -32.29 24.51 8.26
CA VAL A 47 -33.49 25.23 7.80
C VAL A 47 -34.13 24.53 6.59
N ALA A 48 -33.32 24.01 5.66
CA ALA A 48 -33.84 23.26 4.51
C ALA A 48 -34.51 21.92 4.91
N VAL A 49 -33.96 21.22 5.92
CA VAL A 49 -34.55 19.98 6.45
C VAL A 49 -35.84 20.25 7.23
N LEU A 50 -35.91 21.35 7.99
CA LEU A 50 -37.12 21.75 8.71
C LEU A 50 -38.28 22.13 7.78
N ILE A 51 -37.99 22.80 6.65
CA ILE A 51 -39.02 23.15 5.64
C ILE A 51 -39.53 21.89 4.91
N SER A 52 -38.69 20.87 4.73
CA SER A 52 -39.13 19.59 4.14
C SER A 52 -39.93 18.70 5.11
N PHE A 53 -39.72 18.83 6.42
CA PHE A 53 -40.39 17.99 7.43
C PHE A 53 -41.81 18.46 7.79
N ILE A 54 -42.20 19.69 7.44
CA ILE A 54 -43.56 20.21 7.64
C ILE A 54 -44.53 19.71 6.54
N SER A 55 -44.01 19.18 5.42
CA SER A 55 -44.81 18.76 4.27
C SER A 55 -45.12 17.25 4.21
N ALA A 56 -44.73 16.48 5.23
CA ALA A 56 -44.88 15.01 5.25
C ALA A 56 -45.67 14.46 6.44
N ARG A 57 -46.50 15.28 7.09
CA ARG A 57 -47.48 14.81 8.10
C ARG A 57 -48.88 14.71 7.50
N GLY A 58 -49.06 13.71 6.64
CA GLY A 58 -50.38 13.31 6.15
C GLY A 58 -50.33 11.86 5.69
N CYS A 59 -51.14 11.01 6.33
CA CYS A 59 -51.43 9.61 5.97
C CYS A 59 -50.37 8.56 6.35
N PHE A 60 -50.49 7.96 7.55
CA PHE A 60 -50.78 6.52 7.66
C PHE A 60 -51.13 6.13 9.10
N SER A 61 -52.35 5.62 9.29
CA SER A 61 -52.81 5.01 10.56
C SER A 61 -52.53 3.50 10.58
N PRO A 62 -52.36 2.87 11.76
CA PRO A 62 -51.98 1.46 11.89
C PRO A 62 -53.17 0.52 12.17
N LYS A 63 -53.04 -0.78 11.87
CA LYS A 63 -53.85 -1.87 12.45
C LYS A 63 -53.09 -3.23 12.48
N PRO A 64 -53.51 -4.21 13.32
CA PRO A 64 -52.59 -5.01 14.13
C PRO A 64 -52.62 -6.55 13.92
N SER A 65 -51.56 -7.18 14.46
CA SER A 65 -51.40 -8.52 15.08
C SER A 65 -52.08 -9.79 14.54
N SER A 66 -51.30 -10.88 14.45
CA SER A 66 -51.68 -12.20 15.02
C SER A 66 -50.47 -13.10 15.30
N LYS A 67 -50.53 -13.83 16.42
CA LYS A 67 -49.58 -14.81 17.00
C LYS A 67 -49.72 -16.22 16.40
N ALA A 68 -48.67 -17.04 16.52
CA ALA A 68 -48.63 -18.47 16.94
C ALA A 68 -47.17 -18.96 16.76
N LYS A 69 -46.38 -19.53 17.70
CA LYS A 69 -46.50 -20.48 18.82
C LYS A 69 -46.64 -21.97 18.39
N GLY A 70 -45.74 -22.81 18.93
CA GLY A 70 -45.67 -24.28 18.86
C GLY A 70 -44.25 -24.74 18.53
N ASP A 71 -43.38 -25.09 19.50
CA ASP A 71 -43.26 -26.38 20.23
C ASP A 71 -42.89 -27.57 19.31
N ALA A 72 -42.17 -28.63 19.66
CA ALA A 72 -41.18 -28.99 20.67
C ALA A 72 -40.70 -30.42 20.29
N ALA A 73 -39.43 -30.71 20.59
CA ALA A 73 -38.89 -32.02 21.04
C ALA A 73 -38.97 -33.29 20.14
N VAL A 74 -37.85 -34.05 20.17
CA VAL A 74 -37.72 -35.43 20.67
C VAL A 74 -36.67 -36.22 19.87
N ALA A 75 -35.81 -36.87 20.65
CA ALA A 75 -34.64 -37.66 20.29
C ALA A 75 -34.95 -39.05 19.71
N LYS A 76 -33.95 -39.70 19.12
CA LYS A 76 -33.53 -41.06 19.52
C LYS A 76 -32.17 -41.46 18.94
N ALA A 77 -31.43 -42.20 19.77
CA ALA A 77 -30.15 -42.85 19.52
C ALA A 77 -30.33 -44.29 19.01
N ALA A 78 -29.28 -44.85 18.39
CA ALA A 78 -28.88 -46.27 18.34
C ALA A 78 -27.71 -46.42 17.33
N THR A 79 -26.45 -46.60 17.75
CA THR A 79 -25.70 -47.84 18.08
C THR A 79 -25.09 -48.61 16.88
N ALA A 80 -23.96 -49.27 17.18
CA ALA A 80 -23.20 -50.30 16.44
C ALA A 80 -22.10 -49.75 15.49
N SER A 81 -20.82 -49.70 15.87
CA SER A 81 -19.81 -50.77 16.08
C SER A 81 -19.11 -51.20 14.78
N ASP A 82 -17.79 -50.96 14.67
CA ASP A 82 -16.85 -52.04 14.32
C ASP A 82 -15.35 -51.65 14.38
N GLY A 83 -14.55 -52.55 14.95
CA GLY A 83 -13.19 -52.89 14.48
C GLY A 83 -12.00 -51.96 14.77
N ILE A 84 -11.46 -51.99 16.00
CA ILE A 84 -10.05 -51.62 16.24
C ILE A 84 -9.20 -52.90 16.34
N ARG A 85 -8.45 -53.20 15.26
CA ARG A 85 -7.32 -54.14 15.31
C ARG A 85 -6.07 -53.40 15.81
N GLN A 86 -5.62 -53.71 17.02
CA GLN A 86 -4.29 -53.32 17.50
C GLN A 86 -3.26 -54.36 17.02
N ALA A 87 -2.39 -53.97 16.09
CA ALA A 87 -1.16 -54.69 15.80
C ALA A 87 0.02 -53.94 16.46
N LYS A 88 0.61 -54.58 17.46
CA LYS A 88 1.86 -54.17 18.11
C LYS A 88 3.00 -54.23 17.08
N HIS A 89 3.53 -53.08 16.68
CA HIS A 89 4.88 -52.98 16.12
C HIS A 89 5.80 -52.27 17.12
N LYS A 90 6.76 -53.05 17.61
CA LYS A 90 7.94 -52.66 18.39
C LYS A 90 8.76 -51.66 17.58
N LYS A 91 8.69 -50.37 17.92
CA LYS A 91 9.57 -49.34 17.36
C LYS A 91 10.92 -49.43 18.06
N THR A 92 11.88 -50.00 17.36
CA THR A 92 13.32 -49.84 17.59
C THR A 92 13.66 -48.35 17.49
N SER A 93 14.24 -47.81 18.55
CA SER A 93 14.78 -46.45 18.62
C SER A 93 15.99 -46.33 17.70
N GLN A 94 15.76 -45.95 16.45
CA GLN A 94 16.81 -45.48 15.55
C GLN A 94 16.99 -43.98 15.77
N THR A 95 18.09 -43.60 16.42
CA THR A 95 18.63 -42.24 16.43
C THR A 95 18.94 -41.81 15.00
N SER A 96 18.02 -41.06 14.39
CA SER A 96 18.27 -40.39 13.10
C SER A 96 19.35 -39.32 13.28
N PRO A 97 20.34 -39.24 12.39
CA PRO A 97 21.37 -38.20 12.43
C PRO A 97 20.71 -36.81 12.27
N ALA A 98 21.15 -35.85 13.09
CA ALA A 98 20.64 -34.49 13.11
C ALA A 98 20.72 -33.85 11.72
N LYS A 99 19.56 -33.73 11.06
CA LYS A 99 19.40 -33.01 9.80
C LYS A 99 19.76 -31.55 10.06
N ILE A 100 20.88 -31.08 9.50
CA ILE A 100 21.30 -29.67 9.56
C ILE A 100 20.15 -28.84 8.97
N GLN A 101 19.36 -28.20 9.83
CA GLN A 101 18.25 -27.36 9.41
C GLN A 101 18.85 -26.07 8.83
N VAL A 102 18.73 -25.92 7.52
CA VAL A 102 19.11 -24.70 6.82
C VAL A 102 18.26 -23.54 7.39
N PRO A 103 18.88 -22.44 7.88
CA PRO A 103 18.12 -21.33 8.46
C PRO A 103 17.12 -20.77 7.46
N SER A 104 15.91 -20.47 7.94
CA SER A 104 14.86 -19.84 7.13
C SER A 104 15.35 -18.52 6.52
N GLN A 105 14.75 -18.09 5.40
CA GLN A 105 15.10 -16.81 4.77
C GLN A 105 14.97 -15.62 5.74
N ALA A 106 13.97 -15.65 6.64
CA ALA A 106 13.80 -14.64 7.68
C ALA A 106 14.95 -14.67 8.70
N ALA A 107 15.41 -15.85 9.11
CA ALA A 107 16.55 -15.99 10.03
C ALA A 107 17.85 -15.47 9.40
N ARG A 108 18.09 -15.78 8.11
CA ARG A 108 19.26 -15.26 7.36
C ARG A 108 19.24 -13.74 7.27
N GLN A 109 18.08 -13.18 6.94
CA GLN A 109 17.91 -11.73 6.83
C GLN A 109 18.17 -11.04 8.18
N ALA A 110 17.61 -11.58 9.26
CA ALA A 110 17.82 -11.07 10.62
C ALA A 110 19.30 -11.11 11.04
N SER A 111 20.01 -12.21 10.76
CA SER A 111 21.46 -12.28 11.04
C SER A 111 22.23 -11.20 10.27
N SER A 112 21.86 -10.97 9.01
CA SER A 112 22.52 -9.96 8.19
C SER A 112 22.30 -8.53 8.72
N TRP A 113 21.18 -8.23 9.38
CA TRP A 113 20.97 -6.96 10.07
C TRP A 113 21.81 -6.81 11.33
N ALA A 114 22.00 -7.90 12.08
CA ALA A 114 22.84 -7.91 13.27
C ALA A 114 24.34 -7.70 12.93
N GLU A 115 24.83 -8.31 11.85
CA GLU A 115 26.20 -8.08 11.34
C GLU A 115 26.43 -6.60 11.01
N ASN A 116 25.47 -6.03 10.28
CA ASN A 116 25.41 -4.62 9.92
C ASN A 116 25.40 -3.69 11.16
N ALA A 117 25.00 -4.14 12.33
CA ALA A 117 24.97 -3.31 13.53
C ALA A 117 26.37 -3.01 14.11
N SER A 118 27.40 -3.73 13.65
CA SER A 118 28.79 -3.58 14.12
C SER A 118 29.39 -2.26 13.64
N GLY A 119 30.09 -1.54 14.53
CA GLY A 119 30.74 -0.26 14.19
C GLY A 119 29.79 0.94 14.02
N ARG A 120 28.48 0.75 14.16
CA ARG A 120 27.48 1.83 14.08
C ARG A 120 27.22 2.48 15.44
N SER A 121 26.59 3.65 15.43
CA SER A 121 26.21 4.35 16.67
C SER A 121 25.26 3.50 17.51
N ALA A 122 25.20 3.76 18.83
CA ALA A 122 24.33 3.02 19.74
C ALA A 122 22.87 2.99 19.27
N ARG A 123 22.36 4.14 18.77
CA ARG A 123 20.98 4.25 18.26
C ARG A 123 20.74 3.37 17.03
N GLU A 124 21.65 3.37 16.07
CA GLU A 124 21.54 2.57 14.84
C GLU A 124 21.64 1.08 15.14
N ARG A 125 22.56 0.71 16.03
CA ARG A 125 22.69 -0.66 16.52
C ARG A 125 21.39 -1.14 17.16
N THR A 126 20.77 -0.35 18.04
CA THR A 126 19.47 -0.68 18.63
C THR A 126 18.39 -0.86 17.58
N LEU A 127 18.31 0.02 16.58
CA LEU A 127 17.31 -0.09 15.51
C LEU A 127 17.54 -1.33 14.63
N LEU A 128 18.77 -1.65 14.26
CA LEU A 128 19.08 -2.84 13.47
C LEU A 128 18.78 -4.14 14.22
N LEU A 129 19.06 -4.19 15.53
CA LEU A 129 18.69 -5.32 16.38
C LEU A 129 17.16 -5.43 16.53
N ARG A 130 16.46 -4.31 16.73
CA ARG A 130 14.99 -4.27 16.74
C ARG A 130 14.40 -4.79 15.43
N LEU A 131 14.99 -4.43 14.29
CA LEU A 131 14.58 -4.94 12.97
C LEU A 131 14.80 -6.44 12.87
N ALA A 132 15.98 -6.93 13.26
CA ALA A 132 16.30 -8.36 13.26
C ALA A 132 15.30 -9.18 14.09
N ASP A 133 15.00 -8.72 15.31
CA ASP A 133 14.05 -9.40 16.20
C ASP A 133 12.62 -9.33 15.69
N ALA A 134 12.19 -8.18 15.16
CA ALA A 134 10.87 -8.03 14.56
C ALA A 134 10.69 -9.00 13.37
N GLU A 135 11.71 -9.16 12.52
CA GLU A 135 11.66 -10.10 11.40
C GLU A 135 11.64 -11.56 11.85
N ARG A 136 12.43 -11.93 12.87
CA ARG A 136 12.40 -13.28 13.46
C ARG A 136 11.03 -13.63 14.02
N GLN A 137 10.36 -12.65 14.63
CA GLN A 137 9.05 -12.83 15.26
C GLN A 137 7.88 -12.59 14.29
N GLY A 138 8.16 -12.26 13.01
CA GLY A 138 7.13 -11.98 12.02
C GLY A 138 6.33 -10.70 12.27
N ARG A 139 6.83 -9.76 13.08
CA ARG A 139 6.16 -8.50 13.43
C ARG A 139 6.34 -7.45 12.33
N LEU A 140 5.53 -7.56 11.28
CA LEU A 140 5.67 -6.78 10.04
C LEU A 140 5.60 -5.26 10.26
N ALA A 141 4.65 -4.79 11.07
CA ALA A 141 4.47 -3.36 11.35
C ALA A 141 5.70 -2.74 12.03
N ILE A 142 6.28 -3.44 13.01
CA ILE A 142 7.49 -2.99 13.72
C ILE A 142 8.69 -2.96 12.77
N ALA A 143 8.83 -3.98 11.92
CA ALA A 143 9.92 -4.04 10.94
C ALA A 143 9.85 -2.87 9.94
N VAL A 144 8.66 -2.56 9.41
CA VAL A 144 8.43 -1.42 8.51
C VAL A 144 8.77 -0.09 9.19
N ASP A 145 8.22 0.18 10.38
CA ASP A 145 8.51 1.39 11.18
C ASP A 145 10.02 1.54 11.44
N THR A 146 10.67 0.43 11.82
CA THR A 146 12.11 0.45 12.12
C THR A 146 12.95 0.73 10.88
N ILE A 147 12.56 0.20 9.71
CA ILE A 147 13.24 0.53 8.44
C ILE A 147 13.03 1.99 8.07
N GLU A 148 11.82 2.55 8.21
CA GLU A 148 11.58 3.98 7.96
C GLU A 148 12.48 4.86 8.85
N GLN A 149 12.59 4.53 10.14
CA GLN A 149 13.49 5.24 11.07
C GLN A 149 14.98 5.11 10.71
N LEU A 150 15.42 3.95 10.23
CA LEU A 150 16.79 3.75 9.77
C LEU A 150 17.07 4.57 8.51
N ARG A 151 16.19 4.53 7.52
CA ARG A 151 16.36 5.24 6.25
C ARG A 151 16.29 6.76 6.36
N ALA A 152 15.64 7.28 7.41
CA ALA A 152 15.65 8.71 7.72
C ALA A 152 17.04 9.22 8.16
N ARG A 153 18.03 8.35 8.35
CA ARG A 153 19.37 8.70 8.85
C ARG A 153 20.36 8.73 7.69
N PRO A 154 21.04 9.87 7.43
CA PRO A 154 22.05 9.98 6.37
C PRO A 154 23.21 8.97 6.51
N SER A 155 23.55 8.61 7.75
CA SER A 155 24.58 7.60 8.07
C SER A 155 24.26 6.19 7.57
N MET A 156 23.01 5.90 7.21
CA MET A 156 22.57 4.58 6.69
C MET A 156 22.57 4.50 5.17
N ALA A 157 23.12 5.50 4.46
CA ALA A 157 23.15 5.53 3.00
C ALA A 157 23.85 4.31 2.38
N ASP A 158 24.86 3.77 3.05
CA ASP A 158 25.60 2.57 2.64
C ASP A 158 24.72 1.30 2.53
N ILE A 159 23.61 1.25 3.28
CA ILE A 159 22.67 0.13 3.28
C ILE A 159 21.24 0.52 2.87
N ASP A 160 20.99 1.77 2.46
CA ASP A 160 19.65 2.25 2.09
C ASP A 160 18.99 1.35 1.05
N ASP A 161 19.75 0.94 0.02
CA ASP A 161 19.26 0.09 -1.04
C ASP A 161 18.74 -1.27 -0.51
N LYS A 162 19.47 -1.87 0.43
CA LYS A 162 19.05 -3.12 1.10
C LYS A 162 17.81 -2.90 1.96
N LEU A 163 17.75 -1.77 2.68
CA LEU A 163 16.61 -1.38 3.51
C LEU A 163 15.36 -1.10 2.65
N ALA A 164 15.50 -0.36 1.55
CA ALA A 164 14.43 0.01 0.62
C ALA A 164 13.81 -1.23 -0.05
N ARG A 165 14.63 -2.18 -0.50
CA ARG A 165 14.13 -3.48 -1.00
C ARG A 165 13.38 -4.26 0.07
N ARG A 166 13.92 -4.30 1.29
CA ARG A 166 13.27 -5.02 2.39
C ARG A 166 11.93 -4.37 2.75
N LEU A 167 11.89 -3.04 2.85
CA LEU A 167 10.69 -2.26 3.08
C LEU A 167 9.59 -2.63 2.07
N GLY A 168 9.94 -2.68 0.77
CA GLY A 168 9.02 -3.11 -0.28
C GLY A 168 8.45 -4.51 -0.07
N THR A 169 9.30 -5.47 0.26
CA THR A 169 8.86 -6.85 0.52
C THR A 169 7.88 -6.91 1.71
N LEU A 170 8.18 -6.18 2.78
CA LEU A 170 7.34 -6.15 3.97
C LEU A 170 6.03 -5.42 3.72
N ASN A 171 6.04 -4.29 2.99
CA ASN A 171 4.84 -3.54 2.65
C ASN A 171 3.87 -4.35 1.79
N VAL A 172 4.38 -5.07 0.77
CA VAL A 172 3.56 -5.99 -0.03
C VAL A 172 3.03 -7.13 0.84
N LYS A 173 3.85 -7.71 1.73
CA LYS A 173 3.38 -8.75 2.65
C LYS A 173 2.27 -8.26 3.57
N ARG A 174 2.39 -7.06 4.14
CA ARG A 174 1.36 -6.43 4.99
C ARG A 174 0.08 -6.12 4.24
N LEU A 175 0.19 -5.72 2.98
CA LEU A 175 -0.96 -5.46 2.13
C LEU A 175 -1.88 -6.69 2.03
N PHE A 176 -1.30 -7.89 1.95
CA PHE A 176 -2.06 -9.16 1.86
C PHE A 176 -2.25 -9.90 3.19
N SER A 177 -1.70 -9.43 4.31
CA SER A 177 -1.77 -10.15 5.59
C SER A 177 -3.11 -10.03 6.33
N GLY A 178 -4.02 -9.16 5.85
CA GLY A 178 -5.25 -8.81 6.57
C GLY A 178 -5.04 -7.78 7.70
N GLU A 179 -3.80 -7.39 7.99
CA GLU A 179 -3.52 -6.31 8.94
C GLU A 179 -4.10 -4.98 8.45
N ALA A 180 -4.50 -4.14 9.40
CA ALA A 180 -4.78 -2.74 9.12
C ALA A 180 -3.50 -2.05 8.65
N VAL A 181 -3.54 -1.50 7.45
CA VAL A 181 -2.44 -0.76 6.83
C VAL A 181 -2.93 0.62 6.39
N PRO A 182 -2.08 1.66 6.41
CA PRO A 182 -2.52 3.04 6.17
C PRO A 182 -3.15 3.31 4.80
N TRP A 183 -2.93 2.43 3.82
CA TRP A 183 -3.37 2.57 2.43
C TRP A 183 -4.56 1.68 2.05
N VAL A 184 -5.09 0.87 2.98
CA VAL A 184 -6.24 -0.01 2.74
C VAL A 184 -7.39 0.37 3.65
N VAL A 185 -8.59 0.43 3.08
CA VAL A 185 -9.85 0.58 3.81
C VAL A 185 -10.80 -0.57 3.49
N ASP A 186 -11.71 -0.83 4.43
CA ASP A 186 -12.79 -1.78 4.24
C ASP A 186 -14.03 -1.07 3.69
N VAL A 187 -14.57 -1.59 2.58
CA VAL A 187 -15.70 -1.01 1.85
C VAL A 187 -16.82 -2.05 1.76
N THR A 188 -17.99 -1.72 2.28
CA THR A 188 -19.19 -2.55 2.12
C THR A 188 -19.85 -2.28 0.78
N VAL A 189 -19.99 -3.34 -0.01
CA VAL A 189 -20.52 -3.28 -1.38
C VAL A 189 -22.01 -2.93 -1.36
N ARG A 190 -22.39 -1.90 -2.11
CA ARG A 190 -23.78 -1.45 -2.26
C ARG A 190 -24.50 -2.29 -3.34
N ARG A 191 -25.83 -2.30 -3.30
CA ARG A 191 -26.64 -3.00 -4.32
C ARG A 191 -26.30 -2.51 -5.72
N GLY A 192 -25.91 -3.42 -6.61
CA GLY A 192 -25.54 -3.13 -8.01
C GLY A 192 -24.17 -2.46 -8.21
N GLN A 193 -23.35 -2.36 -7.16
CA GLN A 193 -22.01 -1.76 -7.26
C GLN A 193 -21.02 -2.79 -7.85
N SER A 194 -20.35 -2.43 -8.94
CA SER A 194 -19.34 -3.28 -9.58
C SER A 194 -17.93 -2.99 -9.07
N VAL A 195 -16.99 -3.90 -9.31
CA VAL A 195 -15.56 -3.70 -9.01
C VAL A 195 -15.03 -2.42 -9.68
N HIS A 196 -15.42 -2.19 -10.93
CA HIS A 196 -15.02 -0.99 -11.67
C HIS A 196 -15.49 0.29 -10.98
N ARG A 197 -16.75 0.33 -10.53
CA ARG A 197 -17.32 1.49 -9.84
C ARG A 197 -16.62 1.74 -8.50
N ILE A 198 -16.34 0.68 -7.74
CA ILE A 198 -15.59 0.76 -6.47
C ILE A 198 -14.19 1.31 -6.72
N ALA A 199 -13.46 0.75 -7.68
CA ALA A 199 -12.11 1.20 -8.00
C ALA A 199 -12.08 2.69 -8.38
N LYS A 200 -13.04 3.14 -9.20
CA LYS A 200 -13.17 4.55 -9.58
C LYS A 200 -13.50 5.46 -8.40
N GLU A 201 -14.46 5.06 -7.56
CA GLU A 201 -14.89 5.84 -6.38
C GLU A 201 -13.76 6.02 -5.36
N HIS A 202 -12.87 5.03 -5.21
CA HIS A 202 -11.74 5.08 -4.28
C HIS A 202 -10.40 5.48 -4.94
N GLY A 203 -10.40 5.86 -6.22
CA GLY A 203 -9.20 6.29 -6.94
C GLY A 203 -8.10 5.22 -7.04
N THR A 204 -8.50 3.96 -7.23
CA THR A 204 -7.60 2.81 -7.32
C THR A 204 -7.82 2.01 -8.62
N THR A 205 -7.11 0.89 -8.78
CA THR A 205 -7.24 0.02 -9.95
C THR A 205 -8.17 -1.16 -9.70
N VAL A 206 -8.82 -1.64 -10.76
CA VAL A 206 -9.59 -2.90 -10.73
C VAL A 206 -8.68 -4.07 -10.32
N ALA A 207 -7.42 -4.06 -10.75
CA ALA A 207 -6.45 -5.09 -10.38
C ALA A 207 -6.21 -5.13 -8.86
N ALA A 208 -6.07 -3.97 -8.20
CA ALA A 208 -5.92 -3.91 -6.76
C ALA A 208 -7.14 -4.48 -6.03
N VAL A 209 -8.35 -4.05 -6.39
CA VAL A 209 -9.58 -4.53 -5.74
C VAL A 209 -9.73 -6.04 -5.91
N ARG A 210 -9.48 -6.58 -7.12
CA ARG A 210 -9.59 -8.03 -7.35
C ARG A 210 -8.55 -8.80 -6.56
N GLN A 211 -7.28 -8.41 -6.63
CA GLN A 211 -6.19 -9.14 -5.99
C GLN A 211 -6.28 -9.12 -4.46
N LEU A 212 -6.64 -7.99 -3.84
CA LEU A 212 -6.79 -7.89 -2.39
C LEU A 212 -7.93 -8.74 -1.83
N ASN A 213 -8.92 -9.06 -2.65
CA ASN A 213 -10.14 -9.75 -2.25
C ASN A 213 -10.27 -11.16 -2.85
N GLY A 214 -9.24 -11.64 -3.55
CA GLY A 214 -9.23 -12.95 -4.19
C GLY A 214 -10.33 -13.13 -5.26
N LEU A 215 -10.75 -12.04 -5.92
CA LEU A 215 -11.80 -12.10 -6.95
C LEU A 215 -11.22 -12.59 -8.27
N SER A 216 -11.93 -13.51 -8.94
CA SER A 216 -11.59 -13.89 -10.31
C SER A 216 -11.82 -12.72 -11.29
N PRO A 217 -11.28 -12.74 -12.53
CA PRO A 217 -11.40 -11.60 -13.46
C PRO A 217 -12.83 -11.20 -13.87
N ALA A 218 -13.78 -12.13 -13.82
CA ALA A 218 -15.19 -11.90 -14.19
C ALA A 218 -16.13 -11.86 -12.97
N GLU A 219 -15.61 -12.11 -11.76
CA GLU A 219 -16.43 -12.10 -10.54
C GLU A 219 -16.81 -10.67 -10.15
N GLU A 220 -18.10 -10.44 -9.92
CA GLU A 220 -18.60 -9.20 -9.35
C GLU A 220 -19.01 -9.42 -7.88
N PRO A 221 -18.73 -8.46 -6.98
CA PRO A 221 -19.03 -8.62 -5.58
C PRO A 221 -20.53 -8.55 -5.32
N LYS A 222 -21.01 -9.38 -4.39
CA LYS A 222 -22.39 -9.34 -3.93
C LYS A 222 -22.60 -8.16 -2.98
N ALA A 223 -23.80 -7.58 -3.02
CA ALA A 223 -24.20 -6.55 -2.07
C ALA A 223 -24.03 -7.04 -0.62
N GLY A 224 -23.55 -6.17 0.27
CA GLY A 224 -23.26 -6.48 1.66
C GLY A 224 -21.90 -7.14 1.93
N ARG A 225 -21.18 -7.59 0.89
CA ARG A 225 -19.80 -8.09 1.06
C ARG A 225 -18.88 -6.93 1.43
N THR A 226 -18.00 -7.12 2.41
CA THR A 226 -16.91 -6.17 2.70
C THR A 226 -15.70 -6.52 1.85
N LEU A 227 -15.13 -5.50 1.20
CA LEU A 227 -13.93 -5.60 0.37
C LEU A 227 -12.82 -4.73 0.92
N ARG A 228 -11.59 -5.22 0.86
CA ARG A 228 -10.37 -4.44 1.11
C ARG A 228 -9.99 -3.67 -0.14
N VAL A 229 -9.90 -2.35 -0.04
CA VAL A 229 -9.68 -1.45 -1.18
C VAL A 229 -8.52 -0.52 -0.87
N LEU A 230 -7.61 -0.34 -1.84
CA LEU A 230 -6.60 0.71 -1.74
C LEU A 230 -7.29 2.07 -1.87
N GLU A 231 -7.11 2.96 -0.91
CA GLU A 231 -7.74 4.28 -0.93
C GLU A 231 -6.78 5.36 -1.43
N PHE A 232 -7.12 5.95 -2.58
CA PHE A 232 -6.40 7.06 -3.22
C PHE A 232 -4.88 7.00 -3.08
N PRO A 233 -4.22 5.93 -3.56
CA PRO A 233 -2.77 5.75 -3.36
C PRO A 233 -1.93 6.89 -3.94
N ARG A 234 -2.47 7.68 -4.89
CA ARG A 234 -1.80 8.78 -5.63
C ARG A 234 -0.34 8.42 -5.89
N ALA A 235 -0.16 7.26 -6.49
CA ALA A 235 1.14 6.63 -6.58
C ALA A 235 2.07 7.51 -7.41
N THR A 236 3.27 7.75 -6.88
CA THR A 236 4.36 8.38 -7.61
C THR A 236 5.39 7.31 -7.90
N PHE A 237 5.70 7.12 -9.17
CA PHE A 237 6.69 6.14 -9.63
C PHE A 237 7.84 6.89 -10.29
N VAL A 238 8.97 6.97 -9.60
CA VAL A 238 10.16 7.69 -10.07
C VAL A 238 11.18 6.68 -10.56
N VAL A 239 11.49 6.74 -11.84
CA VAL A 239 12.50 5.91 -12.50
C VAL A 239 13.82 6.66 -12.49
N HIS A 240 14.85 6.04 -11.93
CA HIS A 240 16.19 6.58 -11.78
C HIS A 240 17.11 5.93 -12.81
N LYS A 241 17.48 6.67 -13.87
CA LYS A 241 18.17 6.11 -15.04
C LYS A 241 19.56 5.57 -14.70
N GLN A 242 20.35 6.33 -13.93
CA GLN A 242 21.72 5.95 -13.59
C GLN A 242 21.78 4.75 -12.65
N THR A 243 20.95 4.77 -11.60
CA THR A 243 20.94 3.71 -10.59
C THR A 243 20.17 2.46 -11.02
N ARG A 244 19.42 2.51 -12.13
CA ARG A 244 18.60 1.40 -12.66
C ARG A 244 17.55 0.90 -11.66
N HIS A 245 17.06 1.82 -10.84
CA HIS A 245 16.00 1.58 -9.89
C HIS A 245 14.79 2.43 -10.18
N ALA A 246 13.63 2.01 -9.68
CA ALA A 246 12.47 2.87 -9.63
C ALA A 246 11.82 2.80 -8.25
N ASP A 247 11.44 3.96 -7.73
CA ASP A 247 10.82 4.11 -6.43
C ASP A 247 9.34 4.38 -6.58
N LEU A 248 8.52 3.45 -6.08
CA LEU A 248 7.09 3.63 -5.91
C LEU A 248 6.84 4.21 -4.53
N THR A 249 6.17 5.36 -4.52
CA THR A 249 5.81 6.10 -3.32
C THR A 249 4.28 6.19 -3.24
N LEU A 250 3.72 5.90 -2.06
CA LEU A 250 2.30 6.08 -1.76
C LEU A 250 2.18 7.15 -0.68
N ASN A 251 1.37 8.19 -0.92
CA ASN A 251 1.19 9.32 0.01
C ASN A 251 2.51 9.93 0.51
N GLY A 252 3.49 10.09 -0.38
CA GLY A 252 4.81 10.67 -0.07
C GLY A 252 5.79 9.75 0.66
N LYS A 253 5.40 8.52 1.01
CA LYS A 253 6.30 7.51 1.62
C LYS A 253 6.71 6.44 0.63
N LEU A 254 8.00 6.07 0.62
CA LEU A 254 8.48 4.96 -0.20
C LEU A 254 7.71 3.69 0.18
N PHE A 255 7.04 3.11 -0.81
CA PHE A 255 6.37 1.83 -0.67
C PHE A 255 7.31 0.69 -1.07
N LYS A 256 7.92 0.77 -2.26
CA LYS A 256 8.83 -0.26 -2.77
C LYS A 256 9.79 0.30 -3.82
N ARG A 257 11.03 -0.21 -3.81
CA ARG A 257 12.04 -0.02 -4.85
C ARG A 257 12.07 -1.22 -5.79
N TYR A 258 12.07 -0.95 -7.09
CA TYR A 258 12.11 -1.93 -8.16
C TYR A 258 13.45 -1.84 -8.90
N TYR A 259 13.85 -2.95 -9.52
CA TYR A 259 14.89 -2.92 -10.55
C TYR A 259 14.23 -2.66 -11.89
N VAL A 260 14.80 -1.73 -12.66
CA VAL A 260 14.26 -1.36 -13.96
C VAL A 260 15.39 -1.22 -14.98
N SER A 261 15.10 -1.52 -16.23
CA SER A 261 15.95 -1.10 -17.35
C SER A 261 15.25 0.01 -18.10
N VAL A 262 16.00 1.01 -18.55
CA VAL A 262 15.45 2.17 -19.24
C VAL A 262 16.15 2.31 -20.58
N GLY A 263 15.39 2.66 -21.63
CA GLY A 263 15.97 2.89 -22.95
C GLY A 263 17.00 4.02 -22.92
N LYS A 264 18.10 3.89 -23.67
CA LYS A 264 19.18 4.89 -23.71
C LYS A 264 18.68 6.29 -24.07
N ASN A 265 17.70 6.37 -24.97
CA ASN A 265 17.16 7.62 -25.50
C ASN A 265 15.92 8.11 -24.74
N THR A 266 15.64 7.56 -23.56
CA THR A 266 14.49 7.98 -22.75
C THR A 266 14.75 9.38 -22.22
N VAL A 267 13.85 10.30 -22.58
CA VAL A 267 13.90 11.69 -22.15
C VAL A 267 13.47 11.77 -20.67
N PRO A 268 14.20 12.48 -19.81
CA PRO A 268 13.74 12.80 -18.46
C PRO A 268 12.49 13.67 -18.50
N GLY A 269 11.59 13.47 -17.54
CA GLY A 269 10.38 14.27 -17.45
C GLY A 269 9.25 13.56 -16.74
N ALA A 270 8.13 14.27 -16.62
CA ALA A 270 6.90 13.76 -16.06
C ALA A 270 5.99 13.21 -17.16
N TYR A 271 5.50 11.99 -16.92
CA TYR A 271 4.63 11.23 -17.81
C TYR A 271 3.41 10.79 -17.00
N PRO A 272 2.35 11.62 -16.91
CA PRO A 272 1.19 11.28 -16.10
C PRO A 272 0.52 9.98 -16.62
N ILE A 273 0.04 9.18 -15.67
CA ILE A 273 -0.80 8.02 -15.96
C ILE A 273 -2.25 8.50 -16.04
N THR A 274 -2.90 8.27 -17.17
CA THR A 274 -4.29 8.68 -17.40
C THR A 274 -5.12 7.51 -17.91
N SER A 275 -6.43 7.73 -18.06
CA SER A 275 -7.34 6.76 -18.67
C SER A 275 -7.30 6.77 -20.21
N ALA A 276 -6.48 7.63 -20.83
CA ALA A 276 -6.38 7.66 -22.28
C ALA A 276 -5.68 6.40 -22.82
N PRO A 277 -6.05 5.89 -24.01
CA PRO A 277 -5.60 4.58 -24.51
C PRO A 277 -4.09 4.35 -24.50
N ASN A 278 -3.29 5.38 -24.76
CA ASN A 278 -1.83 5.29 -24.86
C ASN A 278 -1.09 5.89 -23.65
N GLU A 279 -1.83 6.22 -22.58
CA GLU A 279 -1.28 6.90 -21.40
C GLU A 279 -1.43 6.09 -20.11
N GLY A 280 -1.88 4.84 -20.22
CA GLY A 280 -1.87 3.89 -19.12
C GLY A 280 -0.44 3.42 -18.76
N PRO A 281 -0.26 2.71 -17.64
CA PRO A 281 1.06 2.34 -17.13
C PRO A 281 1.90 1.55 -18.14
N ARG A 282 1.33 0.47 -18.70
CA ARG A 282 2.02 -0.39 -19.66
C ARG A 282 2.38 0.33 -20.95
N SER A 283 1.48 1.16 -21.47
CA SER A 283 1.71 1.95 -22.69
C SER A 283 2.83 2.97 -22.48
N ARG A 284 2.84 3.67 -21.34
CA ARG A 284 3.92 4.59 -20.95
C ARG A 284 5.26 3.86 -20.82
N PHE A 285 5.28 2.71 -20.16
CA PHE A 285 6.51 1.94 -19.98
C PHE A 285 7.06 1.48 -21.33
N ALA A 286 6.20 0.98 -22.23
CA ALA A 286 6.59 0.59 -23.58
C ALA A 286 7.14 1.78 -24.39
N ALA A 287 6.43 2.92 -24.39
CA ALA A 287 6.85 4.12 -25.12
C ALA A 287 8.19 4.69 -24.64
N LEU A 288 8.47 4.58 -23.33
CA LEU A 288 9.71 5.03 -22.70
C LEU A 288 10.80 3.95 -22.67
N GLY A 289 10.55 2.76 -23.25
CA GLY A 289 11.50 1.65 -23.19
C GLY A 289 11.85 1.21 -21.76
N ILE A 290 10.95 1.44 -20.79
CA ILE A 290 11.10 0.99 -19.41
C ILE A 290 10.71 -0.49 -19.35
N ARG A 291 11.63 -1.33 -18.88
CA ARG A 291 11.41 -2.76 -18.68
C ARG A 291 11.52 -3.09 -17.20
N VAL A 292 10.51 -3.80 -16.71
CA VAL A 292 10.43 -4.34 -15.36
C VAL A 292 10.13 -5.84 -15.42
N ALA A 293 10.42 -6.58 -14.35
CA ALA A 293 10.09 -8.00 -14.30
C ALA A 293 8.56 -8.21 -14.44
N PRO A 294 8.08 -9.29 -15.09
CA PRO A 294 6.64 -9.53 -15.24
C PRO A 294 5.89 -9.66 -13.90
N THR A 295 6.56 -10.13 -12.85
CA THR A 295 6.02 -10.15 -11.48
C THR A 295 5.83 -8.74 -10.93
N ASP A 296 6.80 -7.86 -11.12
CA ASP A 296 6.73 -6.48 -10.66
C ASP A 296 5.70 -5.67 -11.48
N MET A 297 5.55 -5.94 -12.78
CA MET A 297 4.52 -5.29 -13.59
C MET A 297 3.11 -5.60 -13.08
N ARG A 298 2.83 -6.86 -12.73
CA ARG A 298 1.53 -7.26 -12.16
C ARG A 298 1.23 -6.56 -10.85
N GLU A 299 2.28 -6.30 -10.06
CA GLU A 299 2.18 -5.56 -8.82
C GLU A 299 1.96 -4.06 -9.09
N LEU A 300 2.72 -3.46 -10.02
CA LEU A 300 2.56 -2.05 -10.42
C LEU A 300 1.17 -1.75 -11.00
N ASP A 301 0.55 -2.71 -11.69
CA ASP A 301 -0.83 -2.62 -12.17
C ASP A 301 -1.84 -2.44 -11.00
N MET A 302 -1.49 -2.80 -9.77
CA MET A 302 -2.31 -2.51 -8.58
C MET A 302 -2.22 -1.05 -8.14
N PHE A 303 -1.08 -0.40 -8.34
CA PHE A 303 -0.78 0.90 -7.73
C PHE A 303 -0.90 2.08 -8.71
N LEU A 304 -0.65 1.84 -10.00
CA LEU A 304 -0.63 2.89 -11.03
C LEU A 304 -2.03 3.10 -11.64
N ALA A 305 -2.92 3.70 -10.85
CA ALA A 305 -4.23 4.16 -11.30
C ALA A 305 -4.13 5.46 -12.13
N PRO A 306 -5.16 5.81 -12.92
CA PRO A 306 -5.27 7.14 -13.50
C PRO A 306 -5.14 8.23 -12.42
N GLY A 307 -4.29 9.22 -12.66
CA GLY A 307 -3.92 10.25 -11.68
C GLY A 307 -2.61 9.97 -10.94
N SER A 308 -2.03 8.78 -11.09
CA SER A 308 -0.65 8.51 -10.66
C SER A 308 0.36 9.22 -11.56
N SER A 309 1.54 9.52 -11.02
CA SER A 309 2.64 10.13 -11.76
C SER A 309 3.74 9.12 -12.05
N LEU A 310 4.22 9.08 -13.28
CA LEU A 310 5.46 8.42 -13.65
C LEU A 310 6.47 9.52 -14.00
N THR A 311 7.63 9.51 -13.37
CA THR A 311 8.71 10.47 -13.64
C THR A 311 9.96 9.72 -14.02
N VAL A 312 10.64 10.15 -15.07
CA VAL A 312 11.99 9.67 -15.42
C VAL A 312 12.99 10.72 -14.98
N SER A 313 13.87 10.34 -14.06
CA SER A 313 14.99 11.11 -13.53
C SER A 313 16.29 10.67 -14.20
N GLU A 314 17.23 11.60 -14.39
CA GLU A 314 18.59 11.25 -14.79
C GLU A 314 19.37 10.57 -13.66
N MET A 315 19.20 11.07 -12.44
CA MET A 315 19.73 10.44 -11.21
C MET A 315 19.01 9.11 -10.96
#